data_AF-A0A3C1NBZ4-F1
#
_entry.id   AF-A0A3C1NBZ4-F1
#
_cell.length_a   1.000
_cell.length_b   1.000
_cell.length_c   1.000
_cell.angle_alpha   90.00
_cell.angle_beta   90.00
_cell.angle_gamma   90.00
#
_symmetry.space_group_name_H-M   'P 1'
#
loop_
_entity.id
_entity.type
_entity.pdbx_description
1 polymer ?
#
loop_
_entity_poly.entity_id
_entity_poly.type
_entity_poly.pdbx_seq_one_letter_code
_entity_poly.pdbx_strand_id
1 'polypeptide(L)'
;IAEMKTGEGKTLVATLAVYLNALASRGVHVVTVNDYLAKRDAVWMGAIYKFLGLTVGVIAHELSDEQRRAQYACDVTYGTNNE
;
A
#
# COMPACT_ATOMS: atom_id res chain seq x y z
N ILE A 1 -15.50 3.69 -8.82
CA ILE A 1 -15.34 4.03 -7.39
C ILE A 1 -16.25 3.10 -6.61
N ALA A 2 -15.71 2.33 -5.66
CA ALA A 2 -16.52 1.47 -4.80
C ALA A 2 -17.00 2.29 -3.59
N GLU A 3 -18.30 2.59 -3.52
CA GLU A 3 -18.90 3.27 -2.37
C GLU A 3 -19.26 2.25 -1.30
N MET A 4 -18.72 2.43 -0.09
CA MET A 4 -18.88 1.51 1.03
C MET A 4 -19.04 2.32 2.32
N LYS A 5 -19.86 1.82 3.25
CA LYS A 5 -20.04 2.43 4.57
C LYS A 5 -18.84 2.16 5.48
N THR A 6 -18.73 2.95 6.55
CA THR A 6 -17.75 2.69 7.61
C THR A 6 -18.05 1.34 8.26
N GLY A 7 -17.03 0.51 8.45
CA GLY A 7 -17.16 -0.84 9.01
C GLY A 7 -17.31 -1.95 7.98
N GLU A 8 -17.53 -1.65 6.70
CA GLU A 8 -17.64 -2.68 5.65
C GLU A 8 -16.29 -3.26 5.18
N GLY A 9 -15.19 -2.94 5.89
CA GLY A 9 -13.89 -3.57 5.64
C GLY A 9 -13.15 -3.07 4.40
N LYS A 10 -13.29 -1.78 4.02
CA LYS A 10 -12.60 -1.15 2.87
C LYS A 10 -11.12 -1.54 2.76
N THR A 11 -10.39 -1.52 3.87
CA THR A 11 -8.97 -1.86 3.93
C THR A 11 -8.70 -3.31 3.50
N LEU A 12 -9.53 -4.26 3.95
CA LEU A 12 -9.41 -5.67 3.57
C LEU A 12 -9.88 -5.89 2.12
N VAL A 13 -10.99 -5.28 1.71
CA VAL A 13 -11.53 -5.41 0.35
C VAL A 13 -10.52 -4.90 -0.70
N ALA A 14 -9.78 -3.83 -0.40
CA ALA A 14 -8.76 -3.30 -1.29
C ALA A 14 -7.66 -4.33 -1.62
N THR A 15 -7.38 -5.29 -0.73
CA THR A 15 -6.29 -6.26 -0.94
C THR A 15 -6.46 -7.12 -2.18
N LEU A 16 -7.70 -7.42 -2.58
CA LEU A 16 -7.99 -8.22 -3.77
C LEU A 16 -7.57 -7.48 -5.05
N ALA A 17 -7.95 -6.21 -5.14
CA ALA A 17 -7.61 -5.36 -6.29
C ALA A 17 -6.10 -5.06 -6.31
N VAL A 18 -5.50 -4.79 -5.15
CA VAL A 18 -4.05 -4.54 -5.03
C VAL A 18 -3.26 -5.76 -5.49
N TYR A 19 -3.57 -6.95 -4.97
CA TYR A 19 -2.86 -8.17 -5.34
C TYR A 19 -2.95 -8.44 -6.84
N LEU A 20 -4.16 -8.41 -7.41
CA LEU A 20 -4.37 -8.65 -8.85
C LEU A 20 -3.53 -7.71 -9.73
N ASN A 21 -3.50 -6.42 -9.40
CA ASN A 21 -2.77 -5.44 -10.20
C ASN A 21 -1.24 -5.53 -9.99
N ALA A 22 -0.80 -5.91 -8.80
CA ALA A 22 0.62 -6.10 -8.50
C ALA A 22 1.25 -7.23 -9.35
N LEU A 23 0.48 -8.24 -9.74
CA LEU A 23 0.96 -9.33 -10.61
C LEU A 23 1.42 -8.87 -12.01
N ALA A 24 1.04 -7.66 -12.43
CA ALA A 24 1.53 -7.07 -13.68
C ALA A 24 2.95 -6.47 -13.57
N SER A 25 3.57 -6.52 -12.39
CA SER A 25 4.93 -6.00 -12.12
C SER A 25 5.13 -4.52 -12.48
N ARG A 26 4.06 -3.72 -12.34
CA ARG A 26 4.10 -2.25 -12.54
C ARG A 26 4.02 -1.45 -11.24
N GLY A 27 3.97 -2.14 -10.10
CA GLY A 27 3.68 -1.53 -8.80
C GLY A 27 2.21 -1.13 -8.64
N VAL A 28 1.75 -1.06 -7.38
CA VAL A 28 0.42 -0.53 -7.03
C VAL A 28 0.58 0.50 -5.91
N HIS A 29 0.02 1.68 -6.10
CA HIS A 29 0.04 2.74 -5.09
C HIS A 29 -1.28 2.76 -4.31
N VAL A 30 -1.20 2.57 -3.00
CA VAL A 30 -2.34 2.66 -2.08
C VAL A 30 -2.25 3.97 -1.29
N VAL A 31 -3.09 4.93 -1.67
CA VAL A 31 -3.11 6.26 -1.07
C VAL A 31 -4.06 6.28 0.14
N THR A 32 -3.54 6.70 1.29
CA THR A 32 -4.32 6.96 2.51
C THR A 32 -4.34 8.46 2.81
N VAL A 33 -5.13 8.87 3.81
CA VAL A 33 -5.27 10.28 4.18
C VAL A 33 -4.14 10.80 5.09
N ASN A 34 -3.32 9.92 5.66
CA ASN A 34 -2.18 10.31 6.50
C ASN A 34 -1.15 9.17 6.68
N ASP A 35 0.07 9.54 7.07
CA ASP A 35 1.20 8.62 7.27
C ASP A 35 0.89 7.51 8.28
N TYR A 36 0.12 7.82 9.33
CA TYR A 36 -0.25 6.83 10.34
C TYR A 36 -1.06 5.69 9.72
N LEU A 37 -2.07 6.01 8.91
CA LEU A 37 -2.89 5.02 8.22
C LEU A 37 -2.10 4.28 7.14
N ALA A 38 -1.22 4.97 6.40
CA ALA A 38 -0.32 4.32 5.43
C ALA A 38 0.56 3.26 6.11
N LYS A 39 1.24 3.63 7.19
CA LYS A 39 2.11 2.72 7.97
C LYS A 39 1.32 1.57 8.58
N ARG A 40 0.17 1.85 9.21
CA ARG A 40 -0.69 0.84 9.83
C ARG A 40 -1.18 -0.19 8.80
N ASP A 41 -1.71 0.28 7.68
CA ASP A 41 -2.34 -0.59 6.68
C ASP A 41 -1.28 -1.40 5.92
N ALA A 42 -0.11 -0.81 5.65
CA ALA A 42 1.02 -1.53 5.07
C ALA A 42 1.55 -2.66 5.97
N VAL A 43 1.54 -2.47 7.31
CA VAL A 43 1.90 -3.55 8.24
C VAL A 43 0.79 -4.60 8.29
N TRP A 44 -0.46 -4.17 8.47
CA TRP A 44 -1.57 -5.09 8.71
C TRP A 44 -1.94 -5.90 7.46
N MET A 45 -2.21 -5.23 6.33
CA MET A 45 -2.53 -5.90 5.06
C MET A 45 -1.29 -6.46 4.37
N GLY A 46 -0.10 -5.91 4.66
CA GLY A 46 1.15 -6.42 4.11
C GLY A 46 1.46 -7.85 4.51
N ALA A 47 0.89 -8.36 5.61
CA ALA A 47 0.98 -9.78 5.95
C ALA A 47 0.39 -10.68 4.84
N ILE A 48 -0.72 -10.27 4.21
CA ILE A 48 -1.35 -11.00 3.11
C ILE A 48 -0.46 -10.96 1.87
N TYR A 49 0.02 -9.77 1.49
CA TYR A 49 0.86 -9.61 0.29
C TYR A 49 2.18 -10.37 0.41
N LYS A 50 2.84 -10.28 1.57
CA LYS A 50 4.10 -11.00 1.84
C LYS A 50 3.92 -12.50 1.86
N PHE A 51 2.81 -12.99 2.43
CA PHE A 51 2.46 -14.41 2.38
C PHE A 51 2.32 -14.91 0.93
N LEU A 52 1.82 -14.07 0.03
CA LEU A 52 1.66 -14.37 -1.40
C LEU A 52 2.91 -14.03 -2.25
N GLY A 53 4.05 -13.72 -1.61
CA GLY A 53 5.32 -13.47 -2.28
C GLY A 53 5.54 -12.06 -2.81
N LEU A 54 4.67 -11.10 -2.49
CA LEU A 54 4.83 -9.70 -2.88
C LEU A 54 5.59 -8.89 -1.81
N THR A 55 6.31 -7.88 -2.28
CA THR A 55 6.98 -6.88 -1.46
C THR A 55 6.06 -5.68 -1.18
N VAL A 56 6.25 -5.05 -0.02
CA VAL A 56 5.41 -3.94 0.45
C VAL A 56 6.29 -2.82 0.98
N GLY A 57 6.13 -1.63 0.43
CA GLY A 57 6.82 -0.40 0.83
C GLY A 57 5.87 0.66 1.38
N VAL A 58 6.44 1.64 2.09
CA VAL A 58 5.71 2.79 2.67
C VAL A 58 6.49 4.07 2.45
N ILE A 59 5.85 5.08 1.85
CA ILE A 59 6.40 6.44 1.75
C ILE A 59 5.98 7.26 2.97
N ALA A 60 6.95 7.92 3.59
CA ALA A 60 6.76 8.84 4.71
C ALA A 60 7.76 10.01 4.61
N HIS A 61 7.47 11.09 5.33
CA HIS A 61 8.19 12.38 5.20
C HIS A 61 9.71 12.34 5.48
N GLU A 62 10.23 11.33 6.17
CA GLU A 62 11.64 11.28 6.62
C GLU A 62 12.52 10.35 5.79
N LEU A 63 12.06 9.92 4.60
CA LEU A 63 12.86 9.05 3.72
C LEU A 63 13.83 9.86 2.86
N SER A 64 15.08 9.42 2.80
CA SER A 64 16.02 9.89 1.78
C SER A 64 15.56 9.48 0.36
N ASP A 65 16.09 10.12 -0.67
CA ASP A 65 15.76 9.78 -2.06
C ASP A 65 16.05 8.31 -2.40
N GLU A 66 17.13 7.76 -1.86
CA GLU A 66 17.49 6.35 -2.03
C GLU A 66 16.46 5.43 -1.36
N GLN A 67 16.08 5.73 -0.12
CA GLN A 67 15.06 4.97 0.59
C GLN A 67 13.71 5.05 -0.13
N ARG A 68 13.31 6.26 -0.56
CA ARG A 68 12.09 6.51 -1.32
C ARG A 68 12.07 5.69 -2.61
N ARG A 69 13.18 5.65 -3.34
CA ARG A 69 13.33 4.82 -4.54
C ARG A 69 13.19 3.33 -4.24
N ALA A 70 13.73 2.84 -3.13
CA ALA A 70 13.56 1.46 -2.71
C ALA A 70 12.09 1.12 -2.36
N GLN A 71 11.36 2.04 -1.72
CA GLN A 71 9.93 1.84 -1.39
C GLN A 71 9.03 1.83 -2.62
N TYR A 72 9.33 2.65 -3.64
CA TYR A 72 8.62 2.63 -4.93
C TYR A 72 8.96 1.41 -5.79
N ALA A 73 10.08 0.73 -5.51
CA ALA A 73 10.44 -0.51 -6.20
C ALA A 73 9.69 -1.74 -5.65
N CYS A 74 8.91 -1.61 -4.57
CA CYS A 74 8.06 -2.68 -4.07
C CYS A 74 6.85 -2.92 -4.97
N ASP A 75 6.30 -4.13 -4.93
CA ASP A 75 5.09 -4.50 -5.69
C ASP A 75 3.87 -3.70 -5.24
N VAL A 76 3.81 -3.34 -3.96
CA VAL A 76 2.79 -2.49 -3.35
C VAL A 76 3.44 -1.38 -2.54
N THR A 77 3.04 -0.13 -2.78
CA THR A 77 3.55 1.04 -2.06
C THR A 77 2.38 1.78 -1.40
N TYR A 78 2.41 1.92 -0.08
CA TYR A 78 1.47 2.77 0.67
C TYR A 78 2.04 4.18 0.83
N GLY A 79 1.19 5.20 0.80
CA GLY A 79 1.60 6.58 0.99
C GLY A 79 0.42 7.53 1.16
N THR A 80 0.70 8.82 1.27
CA THR A 80 -0.33 9.86 1.27
C THR A 80 -0.40 10.54 -0.10
N ASN A 81 -1.39 11.39 -0.30
CA ASN A 81 -1.53 12.17 -1.54
C ASN A 81 -0.59 13.38 -1.61
N ASN A 82 0.01 13.78 -0.49
CA ASN A 82 0.95 14.88 -0.41
C ASN A 82 2.40 14.43 -0.63
N GLU A 83 2.63 13.12 -0.72
CA GLU A 83 3.91 12.49 -1.04
C GLU A 83 4.04 12.18 -2.54
#